data_AF-A0A5B8Z1V4-F1
#
_entry.id   AF-A0A5B8Z1V4-F1
#
_cell.length_a   1.000
_cell.length_b   1.000
_cell.length_c   1.000
_cell.angle_alpha   90.00
_cell.angle_beta   90.00
_cell.angle_gamma   90.00
#
_symmetry.space_group_name_H-M   'P 1'
#
loop_
_entity.id
_entity.type
_entity.pdbx_description
1 polymer ?
#
loop_
_entity_poly.entity_id
_entity_poly.type
_entity_poly.pdbx_seq_one_letter_code
_entity_poly.pdbx_strand_id
1 'polypeptide(L)'
;MKYLLYELHLAQNMDGTNDEELDKLDNQWMEKAKKYKEVFSTLSDRLPQDIFNRFNSWGFHDYRLVKMEIEHKSLLHSNIHFTVSSDDVWILSFNNVSFFQFQHLNYDNDKPIYNREIDDWLYEEILPINESKLSFEFILSSGGNVLLHFPDKSVSMQKLK
;
A
#
# COMPACT_ATOMS: atom_id res chain seq x y z
N MET A 1 -2.79 -3.66 7.58
CA MET A 1 -1.35 -3.33 7.53
C MET A 1 -0.72 -3.79 8.82
N LYS A 2 0.54 -4.25 8.79
CA LYS A 2 1.21 -4.85 9.96
C LYS A 2 2.13 -3.87 10.70
N TYR A 3 2.75 -2.94 9.98
CA TYR A 3 3.77 -2.03 10.49
C TYR A 3 3.36 -0.55 10.37
N LEU A 4 2.98 -0.10 9.18
CA LEU A 4 2.55 1.27 8.87
C LEU A 4 1.04 1.38 9.15
N LEU A 5 0.69 1.49 10.43
CA LEU A 5 -0.69 1.40 10.90
C LEU A 5 -1.45 2.73 10.71
N TYR A 6 -2.67 2.63 10.19
CA TYR A 6 -3.54 3.80 9.99
C TYR A 6 -3.89 4.52 11.28
N GLU A 7 -4.08 3.79 12.38
CA GLU A 7 -4.39 4.35 13.69
C GLU A 7 -3.29 5.30 14.20
N LEU A 8 -2.01 5.01 13.88
CA LEU A 8 -0.89 5.88 14.25
C LEU A 8 -0.93 7.17 13.43
N HIS A 9 -1.23 7.06 12.14
CA HIS A 9 -1.43 8.23 11.28
C HIS A 9 -2.57 9.12 11.79
N LEU A 10 -3.71 8.53 12.15
CA LEU A 10 -4.83 9.29 12.72
C LEU A 10 -4.45 9.96 14.04
N ALA A 11 -3.76 9.25 14.94
CA ALA A 11 -3.35 9.81 16.22
C ALA A 11 -2.37 10.99 16.08
N GLN A 12 -1.44 10.91 15.12
CA GLN A 12 -0.49 11.99 14.82
C GLN A 12 -1.16 13.24 14.23
N ASN A 13 -2.30 13.08 13.55
CA ASN A 13 -3.01 14.16 12.88
C ASN A 13 -4.30 14.58 13.62
N MET A 14 -4.51 14.11 14.85
CA MET A 14 -5.65 14.51 15.68
C MET A 14 -5.43 15.90 16.28
N ASP A 15 -6.45 16.75 16.20
CA ASP A 15 -6.43 18.05 16.86
C ASP A 15 -6.32 17.90 18.38
N GLY A 16 -5.35 18.58 18.99
CA GLY A 16 -5.18 18.63 20.44
C GLY A 16 -4.17 17.64 21.02
N THR A 17 -3.49 16.85 20.20
CA THR A 17 -2.34 16.04 20.65
C THR A 17 -1.22 16.97 21.13
N ASN A 18 -0.72 16.75 22.35
CA ASN A 18 0.37 17.55 22.89
C ASN A 18 1.75 17.05 22.42
N ASP A 19 2.77 17.89 22.54
CA ASP A 19 4.12 17.59 22.05
C ASP A 19 4.70 16.27 22.61
N GLU A 20 4.45 15.96 23.89
CA GLU A 20 4.97 14.72 24.51
C GLU A 20 4.29 13.46 23.95
N GLU A 21 3.00 13.55 23.62
CA GLU A 21 2.24 12.49 22.96
C GLU A 21 2.68 12.32 21.50
N LEU A 22 2.91 13.43 20.79
CA LEU A 22 3.45 13.41 19.43
C LEU A 22 4.82 12.72 19.39
N ASP A 23 5.73 13.07 20.30
CA ASP A 23 7.05 12.43 20.40
C ASP A 23 6.94 10.91 20.62
N LYS A 24 5.97 10.45 21.44
CA LYS A 24 5.73 9.02 21.66
C LYS A 24 5.20 8.33 20.39
N LEU A 25 4.28 8.97 19.67
CA LEU A 25 3.73 8.45 18.42
C LEU A 25 4.81 8.37 17.33
N ASP A 26 5.64 9.39 17.21
CA ASP A 26 6.77 9.43 16.26
C ASP A 26 7.79 8.34 16.53
N ASN A 27 8.13 8.10 17.80
CA ASN A 27 9.01 7.01 18.18
C ASN A 27 8.41 5.64 17.81
N GLN A 28 7.11 5.43 18.08
CA GLN A 28 6.43 4.19 17.69
C GLN A 28 6.40 4.01 16.17
N TRP A 29 6.17 5.08 15.42
CA TRP A 29 6.19 5.10 13.97
C TRP A 29 7.58 4.69 13.45
N MET A 30 8.64 5.33 13.94
CA MET A 30 10.02 5.03 13.55
C MET A 30 10.41 3.57 13.83
N GLU A 31 10.05 3.04 14.99
CA GLU A 31 10.32 1.64 15.33
C GLU A 31 9.63 0.65 14.38
N LYS A 32 8.36 0.91 14.05
CA LYS A 32 7.60 0.06 13.13
C LYS A 32 8.11 0.19 11.70
N ALA A 33 8.39 1.41 11.24
CA ALA A 33 8.98 1.66 9.93
C ALA A 33 10.34 0.97 9.77
N LYS A 34 11.17 0.98 10.82
CA LYS A 34 12.45 0.26 10.85
C LYS A 34 12.24 -1.26 10.71
N LYS A 35 11.33 -1.84 11.50
CA LYS A 35 11.00 -3.28 11.42
C LYS A 35 10.45 -3.66 10.05
N TYR A 36 9.62 -2.81 9.45
CA TYR A 36 9.15 -3.01 8.08
C TYR A 36 10.32 -3.00 7.09
N LYS A 37 11.22 -2.02 7.19
CA LYS A 37 12.38 -1.90 6.30
C LYS A 37 13.29 -3.14 6.36
N GLU A 38 13.50 -3.68 7.56
CA GLU A 38 14.24 -4.91 7.77
C GLU A 38 13.57 -6.09 7.03
N VAL A 39 12.26 -6.25 7.15
CA VAL A 39 11.52 -7.30 6.43
C VAL A 39 11.56 -7.08 4.92
N PHE A 40 11.26 -5.86 4.46
CA PHE A 40 11.23 -5.52 3.04
C PHE A 40 12.60 -5.76 2.38
N SER A 41 13.71 -5.47 3.08
CA SER A 41 15.06 -5.70 2.55
C SER A 41 15.34 -7.16 2.17
N THR A 42 14.64 -8.12 2.77
CA THR A 42 14.77 -9.55 2.44
C THR A 42 14.08 -9.95 1.13
N LEU A 43 13.31 -9.04 0.53
CA LEU A 43 12.50 -9.33 -0.66
C LEU A 43 13.21 -9.03 -1.98
N SER A 44 14.49 -8.65 -1.97
CA SER A 44 15.25 -8.27 -3.17
C SER A 44 15.24 -9.35 -4.25
N ASP A 45 15.28 -10.63 -3.86
CA ASP A 45 15.29 -11.75 -4.80
C ASP A 45 13.88 -12.23 -5.21
N ARG A 46 12.86 -11.81 -4.45
CA ARG A 46 11.46 -12.21 -4.62
C ARG A 46 10.66 -11.22 -5.46
N LEU A 47 11.11 -9.97 -5.54
CA LEU A 47 10.53 -8.92 -6.36
C LEU A 47 11.36 -8.68 -7.62
N PRO A 48 10.77 -8.18 -8.72
CA PRO A 48 11.55 -7.64 -9.82
C PRO A 48 12.36 -6.43 -9.34
N GLN A 49 13.57 -6.25 -9.87
CA GLN A 49 14.53 -5.28 -9.34
C GLN A 49 14.01 -3.84 -9.40
N ASP A 50 13.30 -3.49 -10.45
CA ASP A 50 12.66 -2.18 -10.63
C ASP A 50 11.58 -1.93 -9.58
N ILE A 51 10.74 -2.95 -9.30
CA ILE A 51 9.73 -2.92 -8.24
C ILE A 51 10.40 -2.76 -6.88
N PHE A 52 11.40 -3.59 -6.57
CA PHE A 52 12.14 -3.50 -5.32
C PHE A 52 12.71 -2.09 -5.13
N ASN A 53 13.38 -1.54 -6.15
CA ASN A 53 13.96 -0.20 -6.09
C ASN A 53 12.90 0.90 -5.89
N ARG A 54 11.74 0.79 -6.55
CA ARG A 54 10.64 1.76 -6.39
C ARG A 54 10.13 1.80 -4.96
N PHE A 55 9.79 0.64 -4.38
CA PHE A 55 9.27 0.56 -3.01
C PHE A 55 10.36 0.70 -1.94
N ASN A 56 11.64 0.49 -2.30
CA ASN A 56 12.76 0.79 -1.40
C ASN A 56 13.05 2.30 -1.28
N SER A 57 12.52 3.10 -2.20
CA SER A 57 12.63 4.56 -2.20
C SER A 57 11.32 5.20 -1.75
N TRP A 58 10.60 5.87 -2.65
CA TRP A 58 9.40 6.65 -2.34
C TRP A 58 8.09 5.90 -2.57
N GLY A 59 8.14 4.72 -3.20
CA GLY A 59 6.94 3.94 -3.47
C GLY A 59 5.90 4.74 -4.25
N PHE A 60 4.65 4.76 -3.78
CA PHE A 60 3.57 5.56 -4.35
C PHE A 60 2.93 6.53 -3.35
N HIS A 61 3.68 6.94 -2.31
CA HIS A 61 3.25 8.00 -1.40
C HIS A 61 2.79 9.25 -2.18
N ASP A 62 1.66 9.84 -1.77
CA ASP A 62 0.99 10.99 -2.38
C ASP A 62 0.44 10.78 -3.81
N TYR A 63 0.49 9.56 -4.34
CA TYR A 63 -0.23 9.25 -5.59
C TYR A 63 -1.72 9.11 -5.35
N ARG A 64 -2.52 9.35 -6.37
CA ARG A 64 -3.96 9.08 -6.33
C ARG A 64 -4.29 7.82 -7.07
N LEU A 65 -5.17 6.99 -6.50
CA LEU A 65 -5.75 5.86 -7.22
C LEU A 65 -6.74 6.38 -8.27
N VAL A 66 -6.39 6.24 -9.54
CA VAL A 66 -7.24 6.65 -10.68
C VAL A 66 -8.19 5.55 -11.08
N LYS A 67 -7.71 4.30 -11.08
CA LYS A 67 -8.46 3.14 -11.57
C LYS A 67 -7.96 1.87 -10.90
N MET A 68 -8.89 0.99 -10.56
CA MET A 68 -8.62 -0.39 -10.18
C MET A 68 -9.32 -1.31 -11.17
N GLU A 69 -8.57 -2.24 -11.76
CA GLU A 69 -9.08 -3.22 -12.72
C GLU A 69 -8.82 -4.61 -12.20
N ILE A 70 -9.85 -5.45 -12.19
CA ILE A 70 -9.75 -6.87 -11.86
C ILE A 70 -10.05 -7.65 -13.14
N GLU A 71 -9.03 -8.28 -13.72
CA GLU A 71 -9.14 -9.10 -14.91
C GLU A 71 -9.25 -10.57 -14.50
N HIS A 72 -10.44 -11.14 -14.60
CA HIS A 72 -10.68 -12.56 -14.34
C HIS A 72 -10.40 -13.37 -15.61
N LYS A 73 -9.22 -14.00 -15.70
CA LYS A 73 -8.86 -14.86 -16.85
C LYS A 73 -9.42 -16.27 -16.73
N SER A 74 -9.47 -16.80 -15.51
CA SER A 74 -10.04 -18.12 -15.21
C SER A 74 -10.32 -18.25 -13.70
N LEU A 75 -10.97 -19.34 -13.28
CA LEU A 75 -11.18 -19.67 -11.86
C LEU A 75 -9.91 -19.59 -10.99
N LEU A 76 -8.73 -19.83 -11.56
CA LEU A 76 -7.45 -19.85 -10.84
C LEU A 76 -6.54 -18.65 -11.16
N HIS A 77 -6.92 -17.81 -12.13
CA HIS A 77 -6.05 -16.75 -12.65
C HIS A 77 -6.82 -15.44 -12.71
N SER A 78 -6.51 -14.56 -11.77
CA SER A 78 -6.97 -13.18 -11.74
C SER A 78 -5.77 -12.25 -11.73
N ASN A 79 -5.85 -11.19 -12.52
CA ASN A 79 -4.88 -10.11 -12.51
C ASN A 79 -5.53 -8.86 -11.92
N ILE A 80 -4.75 -8.04 -11.23
CA ILE A 80 -5.22 -6.77 -10.70
C ILE A 80 -4.27 -5.67 -11.14
N HIS A 81 -4.85 -4.58 -11.66
CA HIS A 81 -4.11 -3.41 -12.11
C HIS A 81 -4.57 -2.18 -11.36
N PHE A 82 -3.62 -1.43 -10.81
CA PHE A 82 -3.85 -0.10 -10.26
C PHE A 82 -3.25 0.93 -11.19
N THR A 83 -4.07 1.86 -11.67
CA THR A 83 -3.58 3.08 -12.31
C THR A 83 -3.48 4.14 -11.24
N VAL A 84 -2.29 4.70 -11.06
CA VAL A 84 -2.00 5.72 -10.05
C VAL A 84 -1.41 6.97 -10.70
N SER A 85 -1.71 8.14 -10.15
CA SER A 85 -1.28 9.42 -10.71
C SER A 85 -0.82 10.39 -9.63
N SER A 86 0.33 11.01 -9.86
CA SER A 86 0.72 12.30 -9.27
C SER A 86 1.04 13.24 -10.43
N ASP A 87 2.30 13.65 -10.61
CA ASP A 87 2.81 14.30 -11.83
C ASP A 87 2.92 13.32 -13.00
N ASP A 88 3.24 12.06 -12.69
CA ASP A 88 3.35 10.97 -13.64
C ASP A 88 2.18 9.98 -13.49
N VAL A 89 1.86 9.25 -14.55
CA VAL A 89 0.86 8.17 -14.51
C VAL A 89 1.54 6.81 -14.63
N TRP A 90 1.26 5.93 -13.66
CA TRP A 90 1.80 4.58 -13.61
C TRP A 90 0.68 3.54 -13.58
N ILE A 91 0.94 2.39 -14.21
CA ILE A 91 0.17 1.16 -13.99
C ILE A 91 1.02 0.21 -13.15
N LEU A 92 0.53 -0.18 -11.99
CA LEU A 92 1.06 -1.25 -11.16
C LEU A 92 0.20 -2.50 -11.37
N SER A 93 0.81 -3.58 -11.87
CA SER A 93 0.12 -4.80 -12.28
C SER A 93 0.54 -5.98 -11.43
N PHE A 94 -0.42 -6.73 -10.92
CA PHE A 94 -0.22 -7.97 -10.18
C PHE A 94 -0.86 -9.12 -10.94
N ASN A 95 -0.07 -10.15 -11.22
CA ASN A 95 -0.51 -11.35 -11.92
C ASN A 95 -0.77 -12.50 -10.96
N ASN A 96 -1.71 -13.37 -11.31
CA ASN A 96 -2.03 -14.60 -10.54
C ASN A 96 -2.41 -14.30 -9.08
N VAL A 97 -3.19 -13.23 -8.88
CA VAL A 97 -3.70 -12.83 -7.57
C VAL A 97 -4.62 -13.91 -7.04
N SER A 98 -4.29 -14.42 -5.85
CA SER A 98 -5.02 -15.53 -5.20
C SER A 98 -5.92 -15.07 -4.06
N PHE A 99 -5.84 -13.81 -3.67
CA PHE A 99 -6.65 -13.19 -2.64
C PHE A 99 -6.73 -11.70 -2.91
N PHE A 100 -7.92 -11.13 -2.72
CA PHE A 100 -8.16 -9.69 -2.79
C PHE A 100 -9.19 -9.32 -1.72
N GLN A 101 -8.89 -8.27 -0.98
CA GLN A 101 -9.76 -7.71 0.04
C GLN A 101 -9.73 -6.19 -0.07
N PHE A 102 -10.91 -5.61 0.07
CA PHE A 102 -11.10 -4.19 0.28
C PHE A 102 -11.82 -3.99 1.61
N GLN A 103 -11.40 -2.99 2.38
CA GLN A 103 -12.06 -2.56 3.62
C GLN A 103 -11.90 -1.06 3.80
N HIS A 104 -12.73 -0.48 4.68
CA HIS A 104 -12.62 0.93 5.05
C HIS A 104 -12.30 1.03 6.54
N LEU A 105 -11.16 1.61 6.90
CA LEU A 105 -10.69 1.67 8.29
C LEU A 105 -11.23 2.88 9.06
N ASN A 106 -11.78 3.86 8.38
CA ASN A 106 -12.39 5.04 8.99
C ASN A 106 -13.93 4.95 8.89
N TYR A 107 -14.56 4.15 9.74
CA TYR A 107 -16.00 3.90 9.67
C TYR A 107 -16.86 5.14 9.95
N ASP A 108 -16.30 6.12 10.64
CA ASP A 108 -16.95 7.39 10.97
C ASP A 108 -16.78 8.47 9.88
N ASN A 109 -16.13 8.13 8.76
CA ASN A 109 -15.96 9.04 7.63
C ASN A 109 -17.23 9.11 6.78
N ASP A 110 -17.90 10.25 6.78
CA ASP A 110 -19.07 10.52 5.93
C ASP A 110 -18.72 10.68 4.44
N LYS A 111 -17.43 10.78 4.08
CA LYS A 111 -16.98 10.91 2.69
C LYS A 111 -16.94 9.54 1.99
N PRO A 112 -17.10 9.52 0.64
CA PRO A 112 -16.91 8.29 -0.12
C PRO A 112 -15.50 7.73 0.06
N ILE A 113 -15.41 6.40 0.04
CA ILE A 113 -14.18 5.59 0.17
C ILE A 113 -13.10 5.83 -0.92
N TYR A 114 -13.44 6.61 -1.95
CA TYR A 114 -12.60 7.03 -3.07
C TYR A 114 -12.94 8.48 -3.46
N ASN A 115 -12.65 9.42 -2.57
CA ASN A 115 -12.81 10.84 -2.76
C ASN A 115 -11.51 11.48 -3.29
N ARG A 116 -11.56 11.96 -4.55
CA ARG A 116 -10.41 12.60 -5.23
C ARG A 116 -9.79 13.79 -4.51
N GLU A 117 -10.51 14.42 -3.58
CA GLU A 117 -10.01 15.57 -2.84
C GLU A 117 -9.17 15.17 -1.62
N ILE A 118 -9.32 13.95 -1.13
CA ILE A 118 -8.69 13.50 0.13
C ILE A 118 -8.01 12.12 0.03
N ASP A 119 -8.22 11.35 -1.04
CA ASP A 119 -7.67 9.99 -1.18
C ASP A 119 -6.34 9.94 -1.90
N ASP A 120 -5.37 10.53 -1.24
CA ASP A 120 -3.98 10.28 -1.55
C ASP A 120 -3.56 8.93 -0.95
N TRP A 121 -2.64 8.26 -1.64
CA TRP A 121 -2.06 7.00 -1.24
C TRP A 121 -1.06 7.27 -0.13
N LEU A 122 -1.42 6.90 1.09
CA LEU A 122 -0.61 7.20 2.28
C LEU A 122 0.53 6.22 2.44
N TYR A 123 0.23 4.93 2.58
CA TYR A 123 1.24 3.94 2.92
C TYR A 123 0.98 2.64 2.21
N GLU A 124 2.06 1.88 2.03
CA GLU A 124 2.01 0.54 1.46
C GLU A 124 3.00 -0.41 2.14
N GLU A 125 2.65 -1.69 2.10
CA GLU A 125 3.47 -2.77 2.58
C GLU A 125 3.54 -3.90 1.56
N ILE A 126 4.75 -4.38 1.27
CA ILE A 126 4.97 -5.69 0.66
C ILE A 126 5.56 -6.62 1.72
N LEU A 127 4.87 -7.71 2.04
CA LEU A 127 5.29 -8.65 3.07
C LEU A 127 5.32 -10.09 2.56
N PRO A 128 6.23 -10.94 3.07
CA PRO A 128 6.21 -12.36 2.80
C PRO A 128 5.05 -13.03 3.55
N ILE A 129 4.23 -13.81 2.83
CA ILE A 129 3.19 -14.66 3.43
C ILE A 129 3.75 -16.04 3.72
N ASN A 130 4.48 -16.58 2.75
CA ASN A 130 5.20 -17.85 2.83
C ASN A 130 6.36 -17.83 1.81
N GLU A 131 6.96 -18.99 1.55
CA GLU A 131 8.12 -19.17 0.66
C GLU A 131 7.85 -18.81 -0.82
N SER A 132 6.60 -18.73 -1.26
CA SER A 132 6.25 -18.53 -2.68
C SER A 132 5.23 -17.41 -2.93
N LYS A 133 4.70 -16.80 -1.88
CA LYS A 133 3.71 -15.72 -1.96
C LYS A 133 4.09 -14.50 -1.12
N LEU A 134 3.74 -13.36 -1.67
CA LEU A 134 3.81 -12.04 -1.06
C LEU A 134 2.40 -11.45 -0.91
N SER A 135 2.24 -10.56 0.05
CA SER A 135 1.09 -9.65 0.12
C SER A 135 1.51 -8.26 -0.35
N PHE A 136 0.59 -7.55 -0.98
CA PHE A 136 0.67 -6.11 -1.17
C PHE A 136 -0.55 -5.50 -0.51
N GLU A 137 -0.31 -4.56 0.39
CA GLU A 137 -1.36 -3.82 1.07
C GLU A 137 -1.10 -2.33 0.94
N PHE A 138 -2.13 -1.55 0.67
CA PHE A 138 -2.03 -0.09 0.72
C PHE A 138 -3.25 0.55 1.36
N ILE A 139 -3.06 1.80 1.80
CA ILE A 139 -4.11 2.58 2.42
C ILE A 139 -4.15 4.01 1.87
N LEU A 140 -5.36 4.50 1.66
CA LEU A 140 -5.68 5.86 1.25
C LEU A 140 -6.03 6.72 2.46
N SER A 141 -5.89 8.05 2.35
CA SER A 141 -6.14 8.93 3.50
C SER A 141 -7.57 8.92 4.03
N SER A 142 -8.58 8.59 3.21
CA SER A 142 -9.95 8.37 3.71
C SER A 142 -10.08 7.17 4.65
N GLY A 143 -9.11 6.26 4.65
CA GLY A 143 -9.18 4.97 5.32
C GLY A 143 -9.51 3.80 4.40
N GLY A 144 -9.74 4.05 3.10
CA GLY A 144 -9.85 2.99 2.09
C GLY A 144 -8.57 2.14 2.03
N ASN A 145 -8.70 0.83 2.21
CA ASN A 145 -7.58 -0.10 2.31
C ASN A 145 -7.78 -1.31 1.39
N VAL A 146 -6.72 -1.68 0.69
CA VAL A 146 -6.70 -2.80 -0.25
C VAL A 146 -5.57 -3.74 0.13
N LEU A 147 -5.87 -5.03 0.22
CA LEU A 147 -4.92 -6.11 0.44
C LEU A 147 -5.06 -7.14 -0.68
N LEU A 148 -3.94 -7.58 -1.25
CA LEU A 148 -3.92 -8.67 -2.22
C LEU A 148 -2.73 -9.61 -1.99
N HIS A 149 -2.86 -10.87 -2.43
CA HIS A 149 -1.78 -11.86 -2.38
C HIS A 149 -1.37 -12.32 -3.77
N PHE A 150 -0.07 -12.26 -4.07
CA PHE A 150 0.50 -12.57 -5.37
C PHE A 150 1.76 -13.44 -5.24
N PRO A 151 2.12 -14.24 -6.27
CA PRO A 151 3.36 -15.01 -6.26
C PRO A 151 4.59 -14.13 -6.42
N ASP A 152 5.76 -14.68 -6.10
CA ASP A 152 7.04 -14.04 -6.36
C ASP A 152 7.17 -13.61 -7.83
N LYS A 153 7.84 -12.47 -8.05
CA LYS A 153 8.10 -11.86 -9.38
C LYS A 153 6.86 -11.59 -10.24
N SER A 154 5.66 -11.68 -9.67
CA SER A 154 4.39 -11.53 -10.39
C SER A 154 3.80 -10.12 -10.27
N VAL A 155 4.66 -9.11 -10.10
CA VAL A 155 4.30 -7.70 -10.04
C VAL A 155 5.13 -6.91 -11.05
N SER A 156 4.56 -5.93 -11.72
CA SER A 156 5.29 -5.06 -12.65
C SER A 156 4.73 -3.64 -12.62
N MET A 157 5.55 -2.67 -13.04
CA MET A 157 5.13 -1.28 -13.14
C MET A 157 5.48 -0.70 -14.51
N GLN A 158 4.59 0.12 -15.05
CA GLN A 158 4.78 0.79 -16.33
C GLN A 158 4.36 2.25 -16.22
N LYS A 159 5.28 3.16 -16.57
CA LYS A 159 4.95 4.58 -16.75
C LYS A 159 4.24 4.76 -18.09
N LEU A 160 3.09 5.45 -18.08
CA LEU A 160 2.29 5.71 -19.30
C LEU A 160 2.63 7.03 -19.97
N LYS A 161 2.98 8.04 -19.17
CA LYS A 161 3.35 9.40 -19.58
C LYS A 161 4.33 9.95 -18.57
#